data_AF-A0A1H3LI67-F1
#
_entry.id   AF-A0A1H3LI67-F1
#
_cell.length_a   1.000
_cell.length_b   1.000
_cell.length_c   1.000
_cell.angle_alpha   90.00
_cell.angle_beta   90.00
_cell.angle_gamma   90.00
#
_symmetry.space_group_name_H-M   'P 1'
#
loop_
_entity.id
_entity.type
_entity.pdbx_description
1 polymer ?
#
loop_
_entity_poly.entity_id
_entity_poly.type
_entity_poly.pdbx_seq_one_letter_code
_entity_poly.pdbx_strand_id
1 'polypeptide(L)'
;MVMTDFRPATSGEQSQATTVAKIIETVDEHHPDTKAELAEILDLSPNYVSEILRELKADGVISKAYVVHESEVYQRAGDISTLWEHATGPQSTTGADLLEQLQQLDEVTFDQYQAAAQAVDHETCDPSANHLEGLANKRYSAALSAVKDYTISTPWPGNRVASAFASIAKNLEIAGDRACFVEDAVEVTERSPGGMVHERVLDILADGEQIHEHVAAVLFDAELDRMEALHAVESDVHHDLAELFELTTAYSENGYGYLASVTHAIERIFHHWVNTAETATRLHVGLNAGHVEI
;
A
#
# COMPACT_ATOMS: atom_id res chain seq x y z
N MET A 1 -22.72 44.45 3.41
CA MET A 1 -22.58 44.04 2.00
C MET A 1 -21.15 44.36 1.60
N VAL A 2 -20.25 43.41 1.81
CA VAL A 2 -18.85 43.50 1.36
C VAL A 2 -18.76 42.53 0.19
N MET A 3 -18.60 43.07 -1.02
CA MET A 3 -18.23 42.30 -2.19
C MET A 3 -16.78 41.88 -1.98
N THR A 4 -16.55 40.60 -1.69
CA THR A 4 -15.27 39.96 -1.94
C THR A 4 -15.14 39.80 -3.46
N ASP A 5 -14.17 40.52 -4.03
CA ASP A 5 -13.78 40.43 -5.43
C ASP A 5 -13.40 38.98 -5.77
N PHE A 6 -14.27 38.27 -6.48
CA PHE A 6 -13.93 37.00 -7.13
C PHE A 6 -13.14 37.35 -8.39
N ARG A 7 -11.81 37.36 -8.31
CA ARG A 7 -10.94 37.38 -9.49
C ARG A 7 -10.78 35.94 -10.00
N PRO A 8 -11.27 35.60 -11.21
CA PRO A 8 -10.91 34.34 -11.81
C PRO A 8 -9.40 34.33 -12.07
N ALA A 9 -8.71 33.29 -11.61
CA ALA A 9 -7.30 33.06 -11.92
C ALA A 9 -7.11 33.08 -13.44
N THR A 10 -6.07 33.76 -13.91
CA THR A 10 -5.82 33.90 -15.33
C THR A 10 -5.31 32.57 -15.90
N SER A 11 -5.64 32.23 -17.15
CA SER A 11 -5.28 30.97 -17.80
C SER A 11 -3.77 30.64 -17.82
N GLY A 12 -2.90 31.63 -17.56
CA GLY A 12 -1.45 31.45 -17.42
C GLY A 12 -1.03 30.84 -16.07
N GLU A 13 -1.71 31.19 -14.98
CA GLU A 13 -1.37 30.73 -13.62
C GLU A 13 -1.73 29.24 -13.43
N GLN A 14 -2.86 28.80 -14.01
CA GLN A 14 -3.24 27.37 -14.05
C GLN A 14 -2.26 26.53 -14.89
N SER A 15 -1.72 27.09 -15.98
CA SER A 15 -0.76 26.40 -16.85
C SER A 15 0.59 26.19 -16.15
N GLN A 16 1.04 27.19 -15.39
CA GLN A 16 2.25 27.10 -14.59
C GLN A 16 2.10 26.11 -13.44
N ALA A 17 1.02 26.20 -12.65
CA ALA A 17 0.73 25.27 -11.55
C ALA A 17 0.64 23.81 -12.02
N THR A 18 -0.01 23.56 -13.15
CA THR A 18 -0.07 22.22 -13.78
C THR A 18 1.31 21.74 -14.20
N THR A 19 2.17 22.64 -14.67
CA THR A 19 3.53 22.29 -15.09
C THR A 19 4.43 21.98 -13.88
N VAL A 20 4.28 22.72 -12.78
CA VAL A 20 5.03 22.46 -11.54
C VAL A 20 4.67 21.09 -10.95
N ALA A 21 3.38 20.76 -10.89
CA ALA A 21 2.91 19.44 -10.45
C ALA A 21 3.50 18.30 -11.31
N LYS A 22 3.45 18.44 -12.65
CA LYS A 22 4.04 17.47 -13.58
C LYS A 22 5.55 17.31 -13.40
N ILE A 23 6.29 18.39 -13.14
CA ILE A 23 7.73 18.32 -12.87
C ILE A 23 8.00 17.51 -11.60
N ILE A 24 7.25 17.75 -10.52
CA ILE A 24 7.40 17.00 -9.27
C ILE A 24 7.06 15.52 -9.49
N GLU A 25 5.95 15.22 -10.15
CA GLU A 25 5.52 13.85 -10.47
C GLU A 25 6.54 13.11 -11.34
N THR A 26 7.07 13.76 -12.38
CA THR A 26 8.05 13.12 -13.27
C THR A 26 9.38 12.87 -12.57
N VAL A 27 9.83 13.79 -11.71
CA VAL A 27 11.04 13.58 -10.91
C VAL A 27 10.87 12.43 -9.93
N ASP A 28 9.69 12.32 -9.32
CA ASP A 28 9.36 11.28 -8.36
C ASP A 28 9.21 9.89 -9.00
N GLU A 29 8.56 9.80 -10.16
CA GLU A 29 8.29 8.52 -10.83
C GLU A 29 9.47 8.01 -11.67
N HIS A 30 10.19 8.91 -12.35
CA HIS A 30 11.18 8.52 -13.37
C HIS A 30 12.63 8.71 -12.92
N HIS A 31 12.87 9.34 -11.77
CA HIS A 31 14.20 9.59 -11.20
C HIS A 31 15.27 10.03 -12.23
N PRO A 32 15.04 11.13 -12.99
CA PRO A 32 15.93 11.53 -14.05
C PRO A 32 17.31 11.93 -13.51
N ASP A 33 18.37 11.49 -14.18
CA ASP A 33 19.76 11.80 -13.81
C ASP A 33 20.12 13.23 -14.21
N THR A 34 19.42 13.79 -15.21
CA THR A 34 19.75 15.10 -15.77
C THR A 34 18.53 15.98 -16.04
N LYS A 35 18.77 17.30 -16.05
CA LYS A 35 17.76 18.29 -16.48
C LYS A 35 17.30 18.08 -17.93
N ALA A 36 18.21 17.66 -18.80
CA ALA A 36 17.91 17.48 -20.22
C ALA A 36 16.92 16.33 -20.42
N GLU A 37 17.13 15.23 -19.71
CA GLU A 37 16.23 14.09 -19.66
C GLU A 37 14.85 14.46 -19.10
N LEU A 38 14.80 15.16 -17.97
CA LEU A 38 13.52 15.65 -17.43
C LEU A 38 12.77 16.56 -18.42
N ALA A 39 13.47 17.44 -19.13
CA ALA A 39 12.87 18.31 -20.13
C ALA A 39 12.35 17.55 -21.36
N GLU A 40 13.04 16.48 -21.75
CA GLU A 40 12.63 15.59 -22.84
C GLU A 40 11.37 14.79 -22.48
N ILE A 41 11.32 14.20 -21.28
CA ILE A 41 10.14 13.44 -20.80
C ILE A 41 8.89 14.32 -20.76
N LEU A 42 9.05 15.57 -20.32
CA LEU A 42 7.93 16.52 -20.18
C LEU A 42 7.56 17.25 -21.47
N ASP A 43 8.30 17.07 -22.56
CA ASP A 43 8.19 17.86 -23.80
C ASP A 43 8.23 19.38 -23.53
N LEU A 44 9.18 19.82 -22.71
CA LEU A 44 9.35 21.22 -22.30
C LEU A 44 10.74 21.75 -22.63
N SER A 45 10.87 23.08 -22.70
CA SER A 45 12.19 23.67 -22.92
C SER A 45 13.12 23.48 -21.69
N PRO A 46 14.40 23.12 -21.87
CA PRO A 46 15.34 22.93 -20.76
C PRO A 46 15.61 24.19 -19.93
N ASN A 47 15.31 25.37 -20.46
CA ASN A 47 15.44 26.64 -19.74
C ASN A 47 14.24 26.86 -18.81
N TYR A 48 13.04 26.57 -19.29
CA TYR A 48 11.81 26.67 -18.50
C TYR A 48 11.80 25.67 -17.34
N VAL A 49 12.18 24.41 -17.61
CA VAL A 49 12.37 23.40 -16.56
C VAL A 49 13.44 23.85 -15.54
N SER A 50 14.50 24.53 -15.99
CA SER A 50 15.55 25.03 -15.10
C SER A 50 15.08 26.12 -14.14
N GLU A 51 14.15 26.96 -14.58
CA GLU A 51 13.60 28.04 -13.77
C GLU A 51 12.74 27.48 -12.65
N ILE A 52 11.82 26.57 -12.99
CA ILE A 52 10.93 25.90 -12.04
C ILE A 52 11.73 25.02 -11.07
N LEU A 53 12.69 24.22 -11.55
CA LEU A 53 13.54 23.40 -10.68
C LEU A 53 14.36 24.24 -9.70
N ARG A 54 14.76 25.46 -10.07
CA ARG A 54 15.53 26.33 -9.17
C ARG A 54 14.65 26.79 -8.02
N GLU A 55 13.40 27.12 -8.28
CA GLU A 55 12.40 27.48 -7.26
C GLU A 55 12.14 26.28 -6.34
N LEU A 56 11.80 25.12 -6.90
CA LEU A 56 11.57 23.88 -6.12
C LEU A 56 12.78 23.45 -5.29
N LYS A 57 14.01 23.66 -5.79
CA LYS A 57 15.26 23.40 -5.04
C LYS A 57 15.52 24.43 -3.94
N ALA A 58 15.17 25.69 -4.16
CA ALA A 58 15.27 26.73 -3.13
C ALA A 58 14.27 26.48 -2.00
N ASP A 59 13.10 25.94 -2.36
CA ASP A 59 12.02 25.62 -1.44
C ASP A 59 12.19 24.28 -0.73
N GLY A 60 13.24 23.53 -1.05
CA GLY A 60 13.52 22.24 -0.41
C GLY A 60 12.60 21.10 -0.90
N VAL A 61 11.72 21.35 -1.86
CA VAL A 61 10.80 20.36 -2.44
C VAL A 61 11.53 19.31 -3.25
N ILE A 62 12.58 19.72 -3.98
CA ILE A 62 13.44 18.82 -4.77
C ILE A 62 14.90 19.01 -4.37
N SER A 63 15.62 17.93 -4.15
CA SER A 63 17.05 17.95 -3.84
C SER A 63 17.90 18.23 -5.08
N LYS A 64 19.20 18.52 -4.90
CA LYS A 64 20.12 18.67 -6.05
C LYS A 64 20.20 17.41 -6.92
N ALA A 65 19.99 16.24 -6.31
CA ALA A 65 20.01 14.93 -6.94
C ALA A 65 18.65 14.50 -7.51
N TYR A 66 17.71 15.44 -7.70
CA TYR A 66 16.37 15.14 -8.25
C TYR A 66 15.58 14.15 -7.38
N VAL A 67 15.65 14.33 -6.05
CA VAL A 67 14.83 13.58 -5.09
C VAL A 67 13.73 14.50 -4.58
N VAL A 68 12.47 14.04 -4.62
CA VAL A 68 11.33 14.80 -4.07
C VAL A 68 11.25 14.59 -2.55
N HIS A 69 11.03 15.68 -1.81
CA HIS A 69 10.78 15.65 -0.37
C HIS A 69 9.28 15.82 -0.11
N GLU A 70 8.57 14.70 0.11
CA GLU A 70 7.10 14.68 0.19
C GLU A 70 6.53 15.62 1.26
N SER A 71 7.15 15.69 2.44
CA SER A 71 6.72 16.58 3.53
C SER A 71 6.72 18.05 3.11
N GLU A 72 7.68 18.48 2.29
CA GLU A 72 7.75 19.86 1.77
C GLU A 72 6.73 20.11 0.66
N VAL A 73 6.42 19.08 -0.15
CA VAL A 73 5.33 19.15 -1.16
C VAL A 73 3.99 19.43 -0.48
N TYR A 74 3.68 18.72 0.62
CA TYR A 74 2.42 18.92 1.35
C TYR A 74 2.37 20.25 2.12
N GLN A 75 3.44 20.63 2.82
CA GLN A 75 3.48 21.89 3.58
C GLN A 75 3.29 23.13 2.70
N ARG A 76 3.79 23.08 1.46
CA ARG A 76 3.77 24.21 0.53
C ARG A 76 2.77 24.03 -0.61
N ALA A 77 1.81 23.11 -0.46
CA ALA A 77 0.83 22.79 -1.51
C ALA A 77 0.13 24.04 -2.09
N GLY A 78 -0.24 25.00 -1.22
CA GLY A 78 -0.87 26.26 -1.62
C GLY A 78 0.06 27.25 -2.35
N ASP A 79 1.38 27.14 -2.13
CA ASP A 79 2.39 27.99 -2.79
C ASP A 79 2.91 27.35 -4.09
N ILE A 80 2.88 26.02 -4.18
CA ILE A 80 3.41 25.25 -5.33
C ILE A 80 2.38 25.14 -6.46
N SER A 81 1.08 25.02 -6.15
CA SER A 81 0.06 24.80 -7.18
C SER A 81 -1.31 25.41 -6.84
N THR A 82 -1.82 26.25 -7.74
CA THR A 82 -3.20 26.78 -7.69
C THR A 82 -4.27 25.73 -8.02
N LEU A 83 -3.87 24.50 -8.36
CA LEU A 83 -4.80 23.36 -8.49
C LEU A 83 -5.48 23.02 -7.15
N TRP A 84 -4.90 23.47 -6.03
CA TRP A 84 -5.52 23.44 -4.71
C TRP A 84 -6.82 24.28 -4.65
N GLU A 85 -6.90 25.41 -5.35
CA GLU A 85 -8.02 26.36 -5.24
C GLU A 85 -9.25 25.98 -6.08
N HIS A 86 -9.10 25.12 -7.08
CA HIS A 86 -10.17 24.78 -8.04
C HIS A 86 -11.04 23.60 -7.61
N ALA A 87 -10.86 23.06 -6.40
CA ALA A 87 -11.68 22.00 -5.84
C ALA A 87 -12.90 22.58 -5.09
N THR A 88 -13.98 22.87 -5.82
CA THR A 88 -15.30 23.08 -5.20
C THR A 88 -15.93 21.72 -4.85
N GLY A 89 -15.84 21.31 -3.59
CA GLY A 89 -16.56 20.16 -3.05
C GLY A 89 -16.59 20.16 -1.51
N PRO A 90 -17.67 19.69 -0.84
CA PRO A 90 -17.73 19.61 0.61
C PRO A 90 -16.60 18.72 1.15
N GLN A 91 -15.88 19.24 2.13
CA GLN A 91 -14.78 18.57 2.83
C GLN A 91 -15.26 17.34 3.62
N SER A 92 -14.39 16.31 3.69
CA SER A 92 -14.27 15.26 4.73
C SER A 92 -14.95 13.88 4.59
N THR A 93 -15.87 13.61 3.66
CA THR A 93 -16.51 12.27 3.60
C THR A 93 -15.74 11.22 2.77
N THR A 94 -14.99 11.61 1.74
CA THR A 94 -14.40 10.66 0.78
C THR A 94 -13.21 9.85 1.33
N GLY A 95 -12.44 10.39 2.28
CA GLY A 95 -11.33 9.67 2.91
C GLY A 95 -11.78 8.60 3.90
N ALA A 96 -12.80 8.92 4.72
CA ALA A 96 -13.40 7.97 5.65
C ALA A 96 -14.08 6.81 4.90
N ASP A 97 -14.82 7.12 3.82
CA ASP A 97 -15.44 6.10 2.97
C ASP A 97 -14.37 5.16 2.37
N LEU A 98 -13.22 5.69 1.94
CA LEU A 98 -12.11 4.89 1.41
C LEU A 98 -11.49 3.97 2.48
N LEU A 99 -11.21 4.50 3.68
CA LEU A 99 -10.68 3.69 4.77
C LEU A 99 -11.67 2.60 5.18
N GLU A 100 -12.97 2.89 5.20
CA GLU A 100 -14.01 1.89 5.44
C GLU A 100 -13.99 0.79 4.37
N GLN A 101 -13.86 1.15 3.09
CA GLN A 101 -13.77 0.13 2.02
C GLN A 101 -12.49 -0.71 2.13
N LEU A 102 -11.36 -0.12 2.54
CA LEU A 102 -10.12 -0.84 2.78
C LEU A 102 -10.22 -1.76 3.99
N GLN A 103 -10.88 -1.33 5.07
CA GLN A 103 -11.12 -2.16 6.25
C GLN A 103 -12.02 -3.36 5.92
N GLN A 104 -13.09 -3.14 5.15
CA GLN A 104 -13.96 -4.24 4.71
C GLN A 104 -13.26 -5.21 3.75
N LEU A 105 -12.23 -4.76 3.02
CA LEU A 105 -11.37 -5.63 2.21
C LEU A 105 -10.40 -6.40 3.10
N ASP A 106 -9.74 -5.72 4.04
CA ASP A 106 -8.82 -6.33 5.00
C ASP A 106 -9.51 -7.46 5.77
N GLU A 107 -10.67 -7.18 6.37
CA GLU A 107 -11.49 -8.15 7.12
C GLU A 107 -11.75 -9.43 6.32
N VAL A 108 -12.26 -9.32 5.09
CA VAL A 108 -12.56 -10.52 4.28
C VAL A 108 -11.30 -11.25 3.84
N THR A 109 -10.20 -10.54 3.54
CA THR A 109 -8.93 -11.18 3.17
C THR A 109 -8.24 -11.84 4.36
N PHE A 110 -8.46 -11.33 5.57
CA PHE A 110 -8.02 -11.96 6.80
C PHE A 110 -8.89 -13.17 7.17
N ASP A 111 -10.21 -13.11 6.96
CA ASP A 111 -11.09 -14.29 7.08
C ASP A 111 -10.65 -15.41 6.11
N GLN A 112 -10.24 -15.07 4.88
CA GLN A 112 -9.65 -16.04 3.94
C GLN A 112 -8.37 -16.65 4.48
N TYR A 113 -7.49 -15.85 5.08
CA TYR A 113 -6.27 -16.32 5.72
C TYR A 113 -6.56 -17.29 6.88
N GLN A 114 -7.49 -16.95 7.77
CA GLN A 114 -7.90 -17.80 8.89
C GLN A 114 -8.51 -19.12 8.41
N ALA A 115 -9.35 -19.08 7.37
CA ALA A 115 -9.91 -20.27 6.76
C ALA A 115 -8.82 -21.18 6.15
N ALA A 116 -7.81 -20.59 5.51
CA ALA A 116 -6.67 -21.33 4.98
C ALA A 116 -5.81 -21.95 6.08
N ALA A 117 -5.59 -21.24 7.19
CA ALA A 117 -4.87 -21.76 8.35
C ALA A 117 -5.60 -22.96 9.00
N GLN A 118 -6.93 -22.87 9.14
CA GLN A 118 -7.77 -23.98 9.62
C GLN A 118 -7.74 -25.18 8.65
N ALA A 119 -7.74 -24.94 7.34
CA ALA A 119 -7.61 -26.01 6.35
C ALA A 119 -6.27 -26.76 6.51
N VAL A 120 -5.17 -26.04 6.78
CA VAL A 120 -3.86 -26.65 7.07
C VAL A 120 -3.92 -27.53 8.32
N ASP A 121 -4.63 -27.10 9.38
CA ASP A 121 -4.86 -27.88 10.62
C ASP A 121 -5.90 -29.00 10.47
N HIS A 122 -6.32 -29.30 9.23
CA HIS A 122 -7.35 -30.31 8.92
C HIS A 122 -8.72 -30.04 9.57
N GLU A 123 -8.98 -28.80 9.96
CA GLU A 123 -10.28 -28.36 10.42
C GLU A 123 -11.16 -27.95 9.23
N THR A 124 -12.46 -28.23 9.32
CA THR A 124 -13.42 -27.76 8.32
C THR A 124 -13.80 -26.32 8.62
N CYS A 125 -13.50 -25.40 7.70
CA CYS A 125 -13.93 -24.01 7.78
C CYS A 125 -15.21 -23.78 6.95
N ASP A 126 -16.19 -23.06 7.53
CA ASP A 126 -17.38 -22.56 6.82
C ASP A 126 -17.62 -21.10 7.22
N PRO A 127 -17.40 -20.13 6.32
CA PRO A 127 -17.04 -20.29 4.91
C PRO A 127 -15.56 -20.59 4.68
N SER A 128 -15.24 -21.38 3.64
CA SER A 128 -13.85 -21.60 3.20
C SER A 128 -13.21 -20.35 2.56
N ALA A 129 -11.88 -20.35 2.41
CA ALA A 129 -11.15 -19.26 1.76
C ALA A 129 -11.64 -19.05 0.32
N ASN A 130 -11.82 -20.15 -0.43
CA ASN A 130 -12.38 -20.16 -1.78
C ASN A 130 -13.85 -19.69 -1.82
N HIS A 131 -14.65 -19.97 -0.79
CA HIS A 131 -16.02 -19.46 -0.72
C HIS A 131 -16.07 -17.93 -0.60
N LEU A 132 -15.10 -17.36 0.12
CA LEU A 132 -14.98 -15.92 0.37
C LEU A 132 -14.41 -15.15 -0.83
N GLU A 133 -13.78 -15.82 -1.81
CA GLU A 133 -13.14 -15.18 -2.99
C GLU A 133 -14.10 -14.24 -3.74
N GLY A 134 -15.36 -14.66 -3.92
CA GLY A 134 -16.38 -13.85 -4.58
C GLY A 134 -16.78 -12.60 -3.78
N LEU A 135 -16.64 -12.62 -2.46
CA LEU A 135 -16.86 -11.45 -1.59
C LEU A 135 -15.62 -10.54 -1.61
N ALA A 136 -14.41 -11.11 -1.46
CA ALA A 136 -13.15 -10.39 -1.53
C ALA A 136 -13.02 -9.58 -2.84
N ASN A 137 -13.31 -10.20 -3.99
CA ASN A 137 -13.33 -9.53 -5.29
C ASN A 137 -14.30 -8.33 -5.36
N LYS A 138 -15.47 -8.43 -4.72
CA LYS A 138 -16.43 -7.32 -4.63
C LYS A 138 -15.90 -6.20 -3.74
N ARG A 139 -15.29 -6.53 -2.61
CA ARG A 139 -14.68 -5.56 -1.68
C ARG A 139 -13.50 -4.84 -2.33
N TYR A 140 -12.65 -5.57 -3.05
CA TYR A 140 -11.54 -4.98 -3.80
C TYR A 140 -12.03 -4.01 -4.88
N SER A 141 -13.05 -4.40 -5.64
CA SER A 141 -13.68 -3.52 -6.63
C SER A 141 -14.26 -2.24 -6.01
N ALA A 142 -14.88 -2.36 -4.83
CA ALA A 142 -15.41 -1.22 -4.07
C ALA A 142 -14.29 -0.30 -3.57
N ALA A 143 -13.21 -0.85 -3.02
CA ALA A 143 -12.03 -0.11 -2.61
C ALA A 143 -11.39 0.65 -3.79
N LEU A 144 -11.22 0.01 -4.96
CA LEU A 144 -10.72 0.70 -6.15
C LEU A 144 -11.65 1.82 -6.64
N SER A 145 -12.97 1.64 -6.53
CA SER A 145 -13.93 2.70 -6.83
C SER A 145 -13.76 3.87 -5.86
N ALA A 146 -13.63 3.59 -4.57
CA ALA A 146 -13.40 4.63 -3.56
C ALA A 146 -12.05 5.35 -3.78
N VAL A 147 -10.98 4.64 -4.14
CA VAL A 147 -9.69 5.25 -4.50
C VAL A 147 -9.85 6.16 -5.71
N LYS A 148 -10.60 5.75 -6.73
CA LYS A 148 -10.88 6.57 -7.91
C LYS A 148 -11.64 7.83 -7.52
N ASP A 149 -12.69 7.70 -6.71
CA ASP A 149 -13.49 8.84 -6.26
C ASP A 149 -12.66 9.79 -5.39
N TYR A 150 -11.79 9.25 -4.52
CA TYR A 150 -10.81 10.01 -3.75
C TYR A 150 -9.82 10.74 -4.66
N THR A 151 -9.30 10.09 -5.71
CA THR A 151 -8.38 10.70 -6.69
C THR A 151 -9.02 11.89 -7.41
N ILE A 152 -10.31 11.77 -7.78
CA ILE A 152 -11.03 12.81 -8.51
C ILE A 152 -11.44 13.97 -7.60
N SER A 153 -11.79 13.67 -6.34
CA SER A 153 -12.30 14.65 -5.37
C SER A 153 -11.20 15.37 -4.59
N THR A 154 -9.99 14.82 -4.53
CA THR A 154 -8.88 15.39 -3.76
C THR A 154 -7.96 16.22 -4.66
N PRO A 155 -7.72 17.51 -4.36
CA PRO A 155 -6.80 18.33 -5.14
C PRO A 155 -5.35 17.86 -4.97
N TRP A 156 -4.50 18.24 -5.92
CA TRP A 156 -3.05 18.06 -5.79
C TRP A 156 -2.51 18.87 -4.59
N PRO A 157 -1.55 18.33 -3.80
CA PRO A 157 -0.87 17.04 -3.95
C PRO A 157 -1.59 15.85 -3.29
N GLY A 158 -2.76 16.04 -2.68
CA GLY A 158 -3.50 14.98 -1.96
C GLY A 158 -3.95 13.80 -2.83
N ASN A 159 -4.08 14.00 -4.15
CA ASN A 159 -4.29 12.91 -5.10
C ASN A 159 -3.08 11.95 -5.22
N ARG A 160 -1.87 12.34 -4.80
CA ARG A 160 -0.69 11.45 -4.75
C ARG A 160 -0.88 10.33 -3.73
N VAL A 161 -1.62 10.57 -2.65
CA VAL A 161 -2.00 9.58 -1.62
C VAL A 161 -2.85 8.44 -2.22
N ALA A 162 -3.59 8.71 -3.30
CA ALA A 162 -4.47 7.72 -3.91
C ALA A 162 -3.72 6.51 -4.49
N SER A 163 -2.50 6.72 -5.02
CA SER A 163 -1.67 5.63 -5.54
C SER A 163 -1.22 4.67 -4.44
N ALA A 164 -0.90 5.20 -3.26
CA ALA A 164 -0.55 4.40 -2.10
C ALA A 164 -1.77 3.58 -1.62
N PHE A 165 -2.96 4.18 -1.55
CA PHE A 165 -4.19 3.44 -1.23
C PHE A 165 -4.53 2.37 -2.28
N ALA A 166 -4.32 2.64 -3.57
CA ALA A 166 -4.47 1.63 -4.63
C ALA A 166 -3.50 0.45 -4.41
N SER A 167 -2.26 0.75 -4.01
CA SER A 167 -1.24 -0.26 -3.73
C SER A 167 -1.59 -1.09 -2.51
N ILE A 168 -2.09 -0.47 -1.44
CA ILE A 168 -2.60 -1.16 -0.24
C ILE A 168 -3.76 -2.10 -0.61
N ALA A 169 -4.78 -1.60 -1.33
CA ALA A 169 -5.91 -2.41 -1.76
C ALA A 169 -5.46 -3.65 -2.56
N LYS A 170 -4.50 -3.46 -3.47
CA LYS A 170 -3.93 -4.55 -4.27
C LYS A 170 -3.15 -5.55 -3.42
N ASN A 171 -2.35 -5.09 -2.46
CA ASN A 171 -1.62 -5.97 -1.56
C ASN A 171 -2.57 -6.85 -0.72
N LEU A 172 -3.66 -6.27 -0.20
CA LEU A 172 -4.69 -7.01 0.55
C LEU A 172 -5.36 -8.06 -0.34
N GLU A 173 -5.75 -7.70 -1.57
CA GLU A 173 -6.34 -8.65 -2.53
C GLU A 173 -5.39 -9.81 -2.86
N ILE A 174 -4.10 -9.52 -3.09
CA ILE A 174 -3.11 -10.57 -3.34
C ILE A 174 -2.95 -11.47 -2.11
N ALA A 175 -2.97 -10.92 -0.89
CA ALA A 175 -2.91 -11.73 0.32
C ALA A 175 -4.11 -12.71 0.40
N GLY A 176 -5.33 -12.24 0.10
CA GLY A 176 -6.52 -13.09 0.02
C GLY A 176 -6.43 -14.18 -1.06
N ASP A 177 -5.97 -13.83 -2.28
CA ASP A 177 -5.75 -14.79 -3.37
C ASP A 177 -4.74 -15.88 -2.97
N ARG A 178 -3.67 -15.50 -2.27
CA ARG A 178 -2.68 -16.46 -1.77
C ARG A 178 -3.24 -17.35 -0.67
N ALA A 179 -4.16 -16.87 0.16
CA ALA A 179 -4.85 -17.70 1.13
C ALA A 179 -5.73 -18.77 0.44
N CYS A 180 -6.47 -18.41 -0.61
CA CYS A 180 -7.18 -19.40 -1.44
C CYS A 180 -6.21 -20.45 -2.02
N PHE A 181 -5.04 -20.02 -2.50
CA PHE A 181 -4.04 -20.93 -3.03
C PHE A 181 -3.47 -21.91 -1.96
N VAL A 182 -3.36 -21.48 -0.69
CA VAL A 182 -3.00 -22.38 0.42
C VAL A 182 -4.07 -23.46 0.60
N GLU A 183 -5.35 -23.09 0.60
CA GLU A 183 -6.46 -24.04 0.67
C GLU A 183 -6.43 -25.04 -0.51
N ASP A 184 -6.25 -24.56 -1.74
CA ASP A 184 -6.12 -25.42 -2.93
C ASP A 184 -4.95 -26.41 -2.80
N ALA A 185 -3.81 -25.94 -2.28
CA ALA A 185 -2.64 -26.79 -2.06
C ALA A 185 -2.93 -27.89 -1.01
N VAL A 186 -3.71 -27.59 0.02
CA VAL A 186 -4.17 -28.57 1.01
C VAL A 186 -5.11 -29.59 0.35
N GLU A 187 -6.09 -29.15 -0.44
CA GLU A 187 -7.09 -30.05 -1.06
C GLU A 187 -6.46 -31.07 -2.03
N VAL A 188 -5.47 -30.63 -2.82
CA VAL A 188 -4.82 -31.48 -3.84
C VAL A 188 -3.82 -32.47 -3.22
N THR A 189 -3.45 -32.28 -1.96
CA THR A 189 -2.39 -33.07 -1.31
C THR A 189 -2.93 -34.38 -0.76
N GLU A 190 -2.49 -35.50 -1.35
CA GLU A 190 -2.90 -36.85 -0.94
C GLU A 190 -2.39 -37.25 0.46
N ARG A 191 -1.29 -36.64 0.92
CA ARG A 191 -0.69 -36.86 2.25
C ARG A 191 -0.07 -35.59 2.79
N SER A 192 -0.73 -35.00 3.78
CA SER A 192 -0.14 -33.90 4.52
C SER A 192 1.11 -34.35 5.30
N PRO A 193 2.11 -33.47 5.43
CA PRO A 193 3.23 -33.70 6.34
C PRO A 193 2.67 -33.88 7.75
N GLY A 194 3.26 -34.78 8.53
CA GLY A 194 2.90 -34.99 9.93
C GLY A 194 4.08 -34.69 10.85
N GLY A 195 3.81 -34.56 12.15
CA GLY A 195 4.83 -34.30 13.17
C GLY A 195 5.42 -32.90 13.07
N MET A 196 6.71 -32.75 13.38
CA MET A 196 7.38 -31.46 13.56
C MET A 196 7.26 -30.49 12.37
N VAL A 197 7.17 -31.01 11.14
CA VAL A 197 7.01 -30.16 9.95
C VAL A 197 5.64 -29.50 9.93
N HIS A 198 4.59 -30.23 10.30
CA HIS A 198 3.23 -29.69 10.35
C HIS A 198 3.06 -28.70 11.50
N GLU A 199 3.56 -29.06 12.69
CA GLU A 199 3.59 -28.17 13.85
C GLU A 199 4.28 -26.83 13.51
N ARG A 200 5.42 -26.88 12.83
CA ARG A 200 6.11 -25.65 12.42
C ARG A 200 5.34 -24.80 11.41
N VAL A 201 4.59 -25.41 10.49
CA VAL A 201 3.73 -24.64 9.57
C VAL A 201 2.61 -23.94 10.36
N LEU A 202 2.04 -24.59 11.37
CA LEU A 202 1.02 -23.98 12.23
C LEU A 202 1.60 -22.83 13.07
N ASP A 203 2.82 -22.98 13.61
CA ASP A 203 3.51 -21.91 14.33
C ASP A 203 3.71 -20.68 13.42
N ILE A 204 4.18 -20.89 12.19
CA ILE A 204 4.36 -19.82 11.19
C ILE A 204 3.03 -19.13 10.86
N LEU A 205 1.92 -19.88 10.77
CA LEU A 205 0.60 -19.31 10.56
C LEU A 205 0.13 -18.48 11.78
N ALA A 206 0.43 -18.92 13.00
CA ALA A 206 0.13 -18.15 14.20
C ALA A 206 0.95 -16.84 14.26
N ASP A 207 2.20 -16.86 13.82
CA ASP A 207 3.00 -15.63 13.68
C ASP A 207 2.46 -14.70 12.58
N GLY A 208 1.84 -15.26 11.55
CA GLY A 208 1.13 -14.49 10.54
C GLY A 208 -0.06 -13.69 11.08
N GLU A 209 -0.80 -14.22 12.06
CA GLU A 209 -1.85 -13.45 12.75
C GLU A 209 -1.26 -12.25 13.51
N GLN A 210 -0.08 -12.40 14.12
CA GLN A 210 0.62 -11.31 14.79
C GLN A 210 1.12 -10.24 13.80
N ILE A 211 1.63 -10.67 12.63
CA ILE A 211 1.96 -9.75 11.52
C ILE A 211 0.73 -8.94 11.12
N HIS A 212 -0.41 -9.60 10.91
CA HIS A 212 -1.65 -8.92 10.52
C HIS A 212 -2.12 -7.93 11.60
N GLU A 213 -2.08 -8.29 12.88
CA GLU A 213 -2.43 -7.38 13.98
C GLU A 213 -1.61 -6.08 13.93
N HIS A 214 -0.30 -6.18 13.72
CA HIS A 214 0.57 -5.01 13.57
C HIS A 214 0.24 -4.20 12.30
N VAL A 215 -0.04 -4.87 11.19
CA VAL A 215 -0.40 -4.22 9.92
C VAL A 215 -1.71 -3.44 10.05
N ALA A 216 -2.73 -4.03 10.67
CA ALA A 216 -4.02 -3.39 10.93
C ALA A 216 -3.85 -2.16 11.85
N ALA A 217 -3.08 -2.29 12.93
CA ALA A 217 -2.79 -1.18 13.85
C ALA A 217 -2.04 -0.03 13.16
N VAL A 218 -1.09 -0.33 12.27
CA VAL A 218 -0.38 0.70 11.50
C VAL A 218 -1.31 1.35 10.47
N LEU A 219 -2.10 0.56 9.73
CA LEU A 219 -2.92 1.04 8.62
C LEU A 219 -4.17 1.82 9.06
N PHE A 220 -4.87 1.34 10.09
CA PHE A 220 -6.17 1.89 10.49
C PHE A 220 -6.09 2.75 11.74
N ASP A 221 -5.18 2.43 12.67
CA ASP A 221 -5.04 3.16 13.96
C ASP A 221 -3.83 4.12 13.98
N ALA A 222 -3.02 4.14 12.92
CA ALA A 222 -1.80 4.94 12.80
C ALA A 222 -0.77 4.71 13.94
N GLU A 223 -0.73 3.51 14.52
CA GLU A 223 0.22 3.13 15.57
C GLU A 223 1.62 2.82 14.98
N LEU A 224 2.35 3.86 14.54
CA LEU A 224 3.63 3.70 13.82
C LEU A 224 4.74 3.01 14.63
N ASP A 225 4.67 3.07 15.97
CA ASP A 225 5.62 2.40 16.86
C ASP A 225 5.54 0.86 16.73
N ARG A 226 4.46 0.32 16.13
CA ARG A 226 4.31 -1.11 15.84
C ARG A 226 5.24 -1.60 14.72
N MET A 227 5.81 -0.72 13.91
CA MET A 227 6.69 -1.12 12.80
C MET A 227 7.94 -1.87 13.26
N GLU A 228 8.52 -1.51 14.42
CA GLU A 228 9.67 -2.23 14.97
C GLU A 228 9.30 -3.66 15.39
N ALA A 229 8.13 -3.82 16.02
CA ALA A 229 7.61 -5.12 16.41
C ALA A 229 7.25 -5.97 15.17
N LEU A 230 6.61 -5.36 14.16
CA LEU A 230 6.31 -6.01 12.88
C LEU A 230 7.55 -6.59 12.22
N HIS A 231 8.63 -5.81 12.09
CA HIS A 231 9.88 -6.30 11.50
C HIS A 231 10.58 -7.36 12.34
N ALA A 232 10.41 -7.34 13.67
CA ALA A 232 10.93 -8.40 14.53
C ALA A 232 10.21 -9.72 14.24
N VAL A 233 8.87 -9.71 14.21
CA VAL A 233 8.07 -10.91 13.88
C VAL A 233 8.36 -11.40 12.45
N GLU A 234 8.45 -10.49 11.48
CA GLU A 234 8.83 -10.84 10.09
C GLU A 234 10.21 -11.52 10.03
N SER A 235 11.18 -11.02 10.80
CA SER A 235 12.52 -11.62 10.86
C SER A 235 12.49 -13.03 11.46
N ASP A 236 11.70 -13.24 12.51
CA ASP A 236 11.53 -14.55 13.14
C ASP A 236 10.85 -15.53 12.19
N VAL A 237 9.79 -15.11 11.50
CA VAL A 237 9.11 -15.91 10.47
C VAL A 237 10.05 -16.28 9.32
N HIS A 238 10.88 -15.37 8.82
CA HIS A 238 11.86 -15.71 7.78
C HIS A 238 12.87 -16.76 8.26
N HIS A 239 13.26 -16.73 9.53
CA HIS A 239 14.11 -17.76 10.13
C HIS A 239 13.39 -19.11 10.16
N ASP A 240 12.13 -19.11 10.57
CA ASP A 240 11.31 -20.31 10.70
C ASP A 240 10.97 -20.94 9.34
N LEU A 241 10.70 -20.13 8.31
CA LEU A 241 10.54 -20.59 6.94
C LEU A 241 11.82 -21.26 6.43
N ALA A 242 13.00 -20.71 6.74
CA ALA A 242 14.28 -21.31 6.38
C ALA A 242 14.50 -22.65 7.09
N GLU A 243 14.20 -22.73 8.39
CA GLU A 243 14.25 -23.99 9.16
C GLU A 243 13.29 -25.03 8.58
N LEU A 244 12.07 -24.62 8.21
CA LEU A 244 11.06 -25.50 7.60
C LEU A 244 11.56 -26.13 6.29
N PHE A 245 12.27 -25.37 5.44
CA PHE A 245 12.89 -25.94 4.24
C PHE A 245 13.94 -27.00 4.57
N GLU A 246 14.79 -26.76 5.56
CA GLU A 246 15.79 -27.75 6.01
C GLU A 246 15.10 -29.03 6.53
N LEU A 247 14.09 -28.88 7.40
CA LEU A 247 13.31 -30.00 7.93
C LEU A 247 12.60 -30.80 6.82
N THR A 248 12.03 -30.10 5.84
CA THR A 248 11.33 -30.75 4.74
C THR A 248 12.27 -31.60 3.89
N THR A 249 13.48 -31.08 3.59
CA THR A 249 14.50 -31.84 2.85
C THR A 249 15.04 -33.05 3.61
N ALA A 250 15.08 -32.97 4.95
CA ALA A 250 15.57 -34.05 5.80
C ALA A 250 14.55 -35.17 6.06
N TYR A 251 13.25 -34.84 6.10
CA TYR A 251 12.22 -35.74 6.65
C TYR A 251 11.04 -36.08 5.72
N SER A 252 10.88 -35.44 4.55
CA SER A 252 9.69 -35.65 3.71
C SER A 252 9.96 -35.61 2.18
N GLU A 253 10.38 -36.74 1.59
CA GLU A 253 10.53 -36.86 0.13
C GLU A 253 9.19 -36.74 -0.64
N ASN A 254 8.06 -37.08 -0.01
CA ASN A 254 6.73 -37.08 -0.65
C ASN A 254 5.87 -35.84 -0.34
N GLY A 255 6.26 -34.99 0.62
CA GLY A 255 5.53 -33.78 1.02
C GLY A 255 6.17 -32.46 0.56
N TYR A 256 7.33 -32.52 -0.09
CA TYR A 256 8.09 -31.33 -0.51
C TYR A 256 7.30 -30.41 -1.46
N GLY A 257 6.55 -30.96 -2.40
CA GLY A 257 5.77 -30.16 -3.36
C GLY A 257 4.63 -29.39 -2.71
N TYR A 258 3.93 -30.02 -1.75
CA TYR A 258 2.91 -29.37 -0.92
C TYR A 258 3.52 -28.28 -0.06
N LEU A 259 4.56 -28.59 0.70
CA LEU A 259 5.22 -27.65 1.61
C LEU A 259 5.80 -26.46 0.86
N ALA A 260 6.46 -26.67 -0.27
CA ALA A 260 6.97 -25.57 -1.07
C ALA A 260 5.83 -24.65 -1.56
N SER A 261 4.68 -25.21 -1.92
CA SER A 261 3.52 -24.43 -2.39
C SER A 261 2.88 -23.61 -1.25
N VAL A 262 2.63 -24.24 -0.10
CA VAL A 262 2.05 -23.58 1.09
C VAL A 262 3.01 -22.53 1.64
N THR A 263 4.28 -22.89 1.84
CA THR A 263 5.33 -22.00 2.39
C THR A 263 5.50 -20.77 1.50
N HIS A 264 5.58 -20.94 0.18
CA HIS A 264 5.73 -19.81 -0.73
C HIS A 264 4.48 -18.91 -0.77
N ALA A 265 3.28 -19.50 -0.66
CA ALA A 265 2.06 -18.72 -0.59
C ALA A 265 1.99 -17.89 0.71
N ILE A 266 2.32 -18.50 1.85
CA ILE A 266 2.40 -17.83 3.15
C ILE A 266 3.44 -16.70 3.14
N GLU A 267 4.66 -16.96 2.66
CA GLU A 267 5.70 -15.94 2.51
C GLU A 267 5.20 -14.73 1.71
N ARG A 268 4.45 -14.98 0.62
CA ARG A 268 3.87 -13.91 -0.19
C ARG A 268 2.78 -13.14 0.53
N ILE A 269 1.94 -13.78 1.34
CA ILE A 269 0.95 -13.09 2.17
C ILE A 269 1.66 -12.10 3.10
N PHE A 270 2.65 -12.58 3.84
CA PHE A 270 3.39 -11.76 4.80
C PHE A 270 4.12 -10.61 4.12
N HIS A 271 4.78 -10.87 2.99
CA HIS A 271 5.42 -9.82 2.20
C HIS A 271 4.44 -8.71 1.78
N HIS A 272 3.24 -9.06 1.32
CA HIS A 272 2.24 -8.07 0.91
C HIS A 272 1.66 -7.31 2.11
N TRP A 273 1.47 -7.96 3.26
CA TRP A 273 1.08 -7.29 4.50
C TRP A 273 2.15 -6.31 5.01
N VAL A 274 3.41 -6.72 5.07
CA VAL A 274 4.51 -5.83 5.48
C VAL A 274 4.61 -4.63 4.54
N ASN A 275 4.56 -4.85 3.22
CA ASN A 275 4.54 -3.75 2.25
C ASN A 275 3.33 -2.82 2.42
N THR A 276 2.17 -3.34 2.82
CA THR A 276 1.01 -2.53 3.21
C THR A 276 1.32 -1.64 4.41
N ALA A 277 1.89 -2.19 5.48
CA ALA A 277 2.27 -1.41 6.67
C ALA A 277 3.36 -0.36 6.38
N GLU A 278 4.36 -0.69 5.56
CA GLU A 278 5.37 0.27 5.12
C GLU A 278 4.77 1.40 4.28
N THR A 279 3.84 1.05 3.38
CA THR A 279 3.11 2.03 2.56
C THR A 279 2.23 2.92 3.43
N ALA A 280 1.52 2.35 4.40
CA ALA A 280 0.72 3.09 5.38
C ALA A 280 1.59 4.00 6.25
N THR A 281 2.75 3.53 6.70
CA THR A 281 3.71 4.35 7.44
C THR A 281 4.18 5.54 6.62
N ARG A 282 4.53 5.35 5.34
CA ARG A 282 4.86 6.46 4.44
C ARG A 282 3.71 7.45 4.32
N LEU A 283 2.46 6.98 4.23
CA LEU A 283 1.29 7.84 4.23
C LEU A 283 1.19 8.64 5.54
N HIS A 284 1.24 7.98 6.70
CA HIS A 284 1.10 8.66 7.98
C HIS A 284 2.25 9.62 8.31
N VAL A 285 3.49 9.29 7.94
CA VAL A 285 4.67 10.15 8.14
C VAL A 285 4.72 11.29 7.11
N GLY A 286 4.37 11.02 5.84
CA GLY A 286 4.26 12.02 4.79
C GLY A 286 3.12 13.02 5.03
N LEU A 287 2.04 12.58 5.70
CA LEU A 287 0.94 13.43 6.19
C LEU A 287 1.29 14.10 7.54
N ASN A 288 2.27 13.62 8.30
CA ASN A 288 2.74 14.23 9.55
C ASN A 288 3.83 15.31 9.34
N ALA A 289 3.44 16.39 8.67
CA ALA A 289 4.06 17.70 8.81
C ALA A 289 3.34 18.60 9.84
N GLY A 290 2.58 17.99 10.76
CA GLY A 290 1.81 18.68 11.79
C GLY A 290 0.36 18.93 11.37
N HIS A 291 -0.56 18.37 12.17
CA HIS A 291 -2.01 18.57 12.14
C HIS A 291 -2.76 18.04 10.92
N VAL A 292 -3.16 16.76 10.99
CA VAL A 292 -4.57 16.40 10.82
C VAL A 292 -4.90 15.39 11.93
N GLU A 293 -5.62 15.84 12.96
CA GLU A 293 -6.35 14.93 13.84
C GLU A 293 -7.46 14.28 12.98
N ILE A 294 -7.57 12.96 13.02
CA ILE A 294 -8.79 12.23 12.66
C ILE A 294 -9.82 12.46 13.77
#